data_AF-A0A7W2BK54-F1
#
_entry.id   AF-A0A7W2BK54-F1
#
_cell.length_a   1.000
_cell.length_b   1.000
_cell.length_c   1.000
_cell.angle_alpha   90.00
_cell.angle_beta   90.00
_cell.angle_gamma   90.00
#
_symmetry.space_group_name_H-M   'P 1'
#
loop_
_entity.id
_entity.type
_entity.pdbx_description
1 polymer ?
#
loop_
_entity_poly.entity_id
_entity_poly.type
_entity_poly.pdbx_seq_one_letter_code
_entity_poly.pdbx_strand_id
1 'polypeptide(L)'
;PKPDGKISFDRLSSVFMSSTNHEEDQPIHLRVKDPALQVTSEWDVFKGPSSRYCPAGVYEWVEAEGGGKPNFVINAQNCVHCKTCDIKDPNQNINWTVPEGAGGPNYPNM
;
A
#
# COMPACT_ATOMS: atom_id res chain seq x y z
N PRO A 1 12.51 -14.26 -7.74
CA PRO A 1 13.63 -14.82 -6.92
C PRO A 1 13.75 -14.01 -5.62
N LYS A 2 14.39 -14.55 -4.58
CA LYS A 2 14.70 -13.74 -3.39
C LYS A 2 15.72 -12.65 -3.77
N PRO A 3 15.62 -11.42 -3.23
CA PRO A 3 16.58 -10.36 -3.49
C PRO A 3 17.97 -10.74 -2.98
N ASP A 4 19.01 -10.35 -3.72
CA ASP A 4 20.42 -10.65 -3.44
C ASP A 4 21.17 -9.52 -2.72
N GLY A 5 20.53 -8.35 -2.58
CA GLY A 5 21.09 -7.16 -1.94
C GLY A 5 22.20 -6.48 -2.75
N LYS A 6 22.39 -6.85 -4.03
CA LYS A 6 23.41 -6.28 -4.91
C LYS A 6 22.84 -5.68 -6.20
N ILE A 7 22.02 -6.47 -6.90
CA ILE A 7 21.35 -6.05 -8.14
C ILE A 7 19.83 -6.04 -7.92
N SER A 8 19.35 -6.83 -6.96
CA SER A 8 17.95 -6.95 -6.60
C SER A 8 17.77 -6.72 -5.10
N PHE A 9 16.77 -5.93 -4.73
CA PHE A 9 16.55 -5.48 -3.37
C PHE A 9 15.12 -5.77 -2.94
N ASP A 10 14.90 -5.84 -1.63
CA ASP A 10 13.54 -5.90 -1.11
C ASP A 10 12.83 -4.53 -1.26
N ARG A 11 11.52 -4.58 -1.10
CA ARG A 11 10.66 -3.41 -1.27
C ARG A 11 10.90 -2.34 -0.20
N LEU A 12 11.18 -2.71 1.04
CA LEU A 12 11.35 -1.73 2.13
C LEU A 12 12.65 -0.95 1.96
N SER A 13 13.74 -1.62 1.59
CA SER A 13 14.99 -0.95 1.21
C SER A 13 14.78 0.05 0.05
N SER A 14 13.92 -0.30 -0.92
CA SER A 14 13.59 0.58 -2.04
C SER A 14 12.74 1.79 -1.61
N VAL A 15 11.77 1.59 -0.72
CA VAL A 15 10.94 2.68 -0.14
C VAL A 15 11.81 3.63 0.68
N PHE A 16 12.74 3.12 1.47
CA PHE A 16 13.67 3.95 2.23
C PHE A 16 14.45 4.91 1.31
N MET A 17 14.93 4.44 0.16
CA MET A 17 15.64 5.27 -0.81
C MET A 17 14.76 6.34 -1.47
N SER A 18 13.43 6.17 -1.50
CA SER A 18 12.51 7.22 -1.98
C SER A 18 12.41 8.41 -1.03
N SER A 19 12.92 8.25 0.21
CA SER A 19 12.77 9.24 1.29
C SER A 19 11.31 9.68 1.49
N THR A 20 10.35 8.78 1.20
CA THR A 20 8.93 9.06 1.40
C THR A 20 8.58 9.06 2.88
N ASN A 21 7.81 10.05 3.31
CA ASN A 21 7.31 10.12 4.67
C ASN A 21 5.99 10.89 4.73
N HIS A 22 5.21 10.67 5.79
CA HIS A 22 3.96 11.37 6.09
C HIS A 22 3.87 11.58 7.61
N GLU A 23 3.31 12.71 8.05
CA GLU A 23 2.94 12.91 9.45
C GLU A 23 2.03 11.77 9.95
N GLU A 24 2.31 11.23 11.13
CA GLU A 24 1.67 10.00 11.63
C GLU A 24 0.20 10.21 11.98
N ASP A 25 -0.13 11.37 12.54
CA ASP A 25 -1.47 11.70 13.02
C ASP A 25 -2.39 12.28 11.92
N GLN A 26 -1.91 12.34 10.67
CA GLN A 26 -2.73 12.84 9.57
C GLN A 26 -3.79 11.81 9.14
N PRO A 27 -4.94 12.25 8.59
CA PRO A 27 -5.92 11.33 8.05
C PRO A 27 -5.35 10.49 6.90
N ILE A 28 -5.58 9.17 6.93
CA ILE A 28 -5.15 8.26 5.85
C ILE A 28 -5.74 8.71 4.51
N HIS A 29 -4.87 9.00 3.54
CA HIS A 29 -5.25 9.52 2.22
C HIS A 29 -5.64 8.41 1.21
N LEU A 30 -5.77 7.17 1.69
CA LEU A 30 -6.13 5.97 0.92
C LEU A 30 -7.41 5.38 1.52
N ARG A 31 -8.55 5.71 0.92
CA ARG A 31 -9.86 5.38 1.49
C ARG A 31 -10.44 4.14 0.83
N VAL A 32 -10.83 3.15 1.64
CA VAL A 32 -11.61 2.00 1.19
C VAL A 32 -13.09 2.37 1.22
N LYS A 33 -13.79 2.31 0.08
CA LYS A 33 -15.22 2.68 -0.02
C LYS A 33 -16.13 1.64 0.65
N ASP A 34 -15.85 0.36 0.40
CA ASP A 34 -16.60 -0.78 0.93
C ASP A 34 -15.64 -1.79 1.59
N PRO A 35 -15.60 -1.84 2.94
CA PRO A 35 -14.76 -2.80 3.67
C PRO A 35 -15.15 -4.26 3.43
N ALA A 36 -16.42 -4.56 3.16
CA ALA A 36 -16.86 -5.93 2.89
C ALA A 36 -16.35 -6.39 1.53
N LEU A 37 -16.41 -5.53 0.51
CA LEU A 37 -15.88 -5.81 -0.83
C LEU A 37 -14.36 -6.01 -0.83
N GLN A 38 -13.65 -5.33 0.07
CA GLN A 38 -12.21 -5.53 0.28
C GLN A 38 -11.91 -6.99 0.67
N VAL A 39 -12.77 -7.61 1.47
CA VAL A 39 -12.60 -9.01 1.86
C VAL A 39 -13.14 -9.95 0.78
N THR A 40 -14.37 -9.75 0.32
CA THR A 40 -15.08 -10.72 -0.53
C THR A 40 -14.59 -10.76 -1.98
N SER A 41 -13.91 -9.71 -2.45
CA SER A 41 -13.37 -9.66 -3.82
C SER A 41 -11.83 -9.54 -3.81
N GLU A 42 -11.27 -8.48 -3.22
CA GLU A 42 -9.82 -8.25 -3.27
C GLU A 42 -9.03 -9.43 -2.64
N TRP A 43 -9.47 -9.92 -1.48
CA TRP A 43 -8.87 -11.10 -0.86
C TRP A 43 -9.45 -12.42 -1.39
N ASP A 44 -10.74 -12.68 -1.22
CA ASP A 44 -11.31 -14.01 -1.43
C ASP A 44 -11.15 -14.48 -2.89
N VAL A 45 -11.34 -13.58 -3.87
CA VAL A 45 -11.24 -13.88 -5.32
C VAL A 45 -9.83 -13.67 -5.85
N PHE A 46 -9.21 -12.50 -5.61
CA PHE A 46 -7.94 -12.12 -6.25
C PHE A 46 -6.70 -12.37 -5.38
N LYS A 47 -6.86 -12.81 -4.13
CA LYS A 47 -5.79 -13.11 -3.18
C LYS A 47 -4.87 -11.92 -2.92
N GLY A 48 -5.44 -10.76 -2.62
CA GLY A 48 -4.67 -9.61 -2.15
C GLY A 48 -3.81 -8.94 -3.23
N PRO A 49 -4.29 -8.62 -4.45
CA PRO A 49 -3.47 -8.01 -5.50
C PRO A 49 -2.84 -6.67 -5.07
N SER A 50 -3.45 -5.94 -4.14
CA SER A 50 -2.91 -4.68 -3.60
C SER A 50 -1.54 -4.83 -2.95
N SER A 51 -1.30 -5.95 -2.28
CA SER A 51 0.01 -6.29 -1.69
C SER A 51 1.11 -6.50 -2.74
N ARG A 52 0.75 -6.67 -4.02
CA ARG A 52 1.66 -6.98 -5.13
C ARG A 52 1.82 -5.84 -6.12
N TYR A 53 0.74 -5.20 -6.55
CA TYR A 53 0.83 -4.07 -7.48
C TYR A 53 1.34 -2.79 -6.80
N CYS A 54 1.20 -2.68 -5.47
CA CYS A 54 1.67 -1.51 -4.75
C CYS A 54 3.21 -1.52 -4.71
N PRO A 55 3.87 -0.50 -5.28
CA PRO A 55 5.32 -0.46 -5.34
C PRO A 55 5.96 -0.22 -3.96
N ALA A 56 5.18 0.22 -2.96
CA ALA A 56 5.71 0.69 -1.68
C ALA A 56 5.25 -0.12 -0.46
N GLY A 57 4.53 -1.24 -0.66
CA GLY A 57 4.11 -2.08 0.47
C GLY A 57 3.15 -1.39 1.43
N VAL A 58 2.28 -0.54 0.88
CA VAL A 58 1.27 0.18 1.65
C VAL A 58 0.17 -0.76 2.15
N TYR A 59 -0.15 -1.81 1.40
CA TYR A 59 -1.28 -2.70 1.71
C TYR A 59 -0.80 -4.08 2.11
N GLU A 60 -1.31 -4.58 3.23
CA GLU A 60 -0.98 -5.89 3.77
C GLU A 60 -2.25 -6.60 4.25
N TRP A 61 -2.28 -7.92 4.06
CA TRP A 61 -3.26 -8.80 4.67
C TRP A 61 -2.54 -9.58 5.77
N VAL A 62 -2.83 -9.26 7.02
CA VAL A 62 -2.26 -9.92 8.19
C VAL A 62 -3.24 -10.94 8.74
N GLU A 63 -2.73 -12.09 9.16
CA GLU A 63 -3.55 -13.15 9.74
C GLU A 63 -4.33 -12.62 10.96
N ALA A 64 -5.61 -12.97 11.05
CA ALA A 64 -6.40 -12.61 12.22
C ALA A 64 -6.08 -13.53 13.40
N GLU A 65 -6.10 -12.95 14.60
CA GLU A 65 -5.99 -13.71 15.84
C GLU A 65 -7.11 -14.76 15.91
N GLY A 66 -6.74 -16.02 16.15
CA GLY A 66 -7.69 -17.13 16.27
C GLY A 66 -8.15 -17.77 14.95
N GLY A 67 -7.49 -17.50 13.82
CA GLY A 67 -7.74 -18.22 12.56
C GLY A 67 -8.95 -17.71 11.74
N GLY A 68 -9.39 -16.47 12.00
CA GLY A 68 -10.42 -15.79 11.22
C GLY A 68 -9.94 -15.31 9.84
N LYS A 69 -10.79 -14.55 9.14
CA LYS A 69 -10.39 -13.87 7.90
C LYS A 69 -9.27 -12.85 8.21
N PRO A 70 -8.28 -12.68 7.32
CA PRO A 70 -7.17 -11.75 7.58
C PRO A 70 -7.66 -10.30 7.68
N ASN A 71 -6.93 -9.49 8.43
CA ASN A 71 -7.16 -8.05 8.55
C ASN A 71 -6.43 -7.31 7.44
N PHE A 72 -7.12 -6.34 6.82
CA PHE A 72 -6.51 -5.45 5.83
C PHE A 72 -5.87 -4.25 6.54
N VAL A 73 -4.57 -4.07 6.35
CA VAL A 73 -3.77 -3.00 6.96
C VAL A 73 -3.26 -2.04 5.88
N ILE A 74 -3.34 -0.74 6.19
CA ILE A 74 -2.87 0.35 5.31
C ILE A 74 -1.74 1.11 6.01
N ASN A 75 -0.50 0.85 5.60
CA ASN A 75 0.72 1.54 6.02
C ASN A 75 0.89 2.83 5.20
N ALA A 76 0.00 3.81 5.41
CA ALA A 76 -0.13 4.99 4.55
C ALA A 76 1.14 5.86 4.48
N GLN A 77 2.00 5.82 5.51
CA GLN A 77 3.27 6.55 5.55
C GLN A 77 4.22 6.16 4.41
N ASN A 78 4.15 4.92 3.92
CA ASN A 78 4.99 4.42 2.83
C ASN A 78 4.53 4.89 1.44
N CYS A 79 3.39 5.60 1.31
CA CYS A 79 2.79 5.88 0.02
C CYS A 79 3.65 6.80 -0.86
N VAL A 80 4.15 6.29 -1.99
CA VAL A 80 4.93 7.08 -2.97
C VAL A 80 4.08 7.82 -4.01
N HIS A 81 2.77 7.95 -3.78
CA HIS A 81 1.81 8.71 -4.61
C HIS A 81 1.70 8.27 -6.09
N CYS A 82 2.12 7.05 -6.43
CA CYS A 82 2.08 6.52 -7.80
C CYS A 82 0.68 6.35 -8.41
N LYS A 83 -0.39 6.38 -7.60
CA LYS A 83 -1.81 6.16 -7.97
C LYS A 83 -2.16 4.76 -8.51
N THR A 84 -1.23 3.81 -8.53
CA THR A 84 -1.50 2.45 -9.03
C THR A 84 -2.67 1.77 -8.34
N CYS A 85 -2.86 1.96 -7.03
CA CYS A 85 -3.96 1.37 -6.28
C CYS A 85 -5.34 1.88 -6.72
N ASP A 86 -5.46 3.18 -6.97
CA ASP A 86 -6.67 3.83 -7.47
C ASP A 86 -7.03 3.33 -8.88
N ILE A 87 -6.03 2.99 -9.69
CA ILE A 87 -6.21 2.55 -11.08
C ILE A 87 -6.41 1.03 -11.20
N LYS A 88 -5.64 0.24 -10.44
CA LYS A 88 -5.48 -1.20 -10.67
C LYS A 88 -6.32 -2.07 -9.73
N ASP A 89 -6.98 -1.47 -8.74
CA ASP A 89 -7.97 -2.18 -7.94
C ASP A 89 -9.08 -2.75 -8.84
N PRO A 90 -9.26 -4.09 -8.88
CA PRO A 90 -10.29 -4.73 -9.69
C PRO A 90 -11.71 -4.21 -9.44
N ASN A 91 -11.95 -3.65 -8.25
CA ASN A 91 -13.27 -3.19 -7.82
C ASN A 91 -13.41 -1.67 -7.79
N GLN A 92 -12.35 -0.90 -8.08
CA GLN A 92 -12.35 0.57 -7.91
C GLN A 92 -12.78 1.01 -6.49
N ASN A 93 -12.39 0.23 -5.48
CA ASN A 93 -12.78 0.35 -4.07
C ASN A 93 -11.83 1.25 -3.27
N ILE A 94 -10.54 1.29 -3.64
CA ILE A 94 -9.56 2.23 -3.06
C ILE A 94 -9.66 3.57 -3.78
N ASN A 95 -9.86 4.65 -3.04
CA ASN A 95 -9.81 6.03 -3.53
C ASN A 95 -8.57 6.73 -2.99
N TRP A 96 -7.71 7.23 -3.88
CA TRP A 96 -6.56 8.04 -3.50
C TRP A 96 -6.97 9.51 -3.41
N THR A 97 -6.67 10.16 -2.28
CA THR A 97 -6.79 11.61 -2.12
C THR A 97 -5.43 12.21 -1.81
N VAL A 98 -5.30 13.53 -1.97
CA VAL A 98 -4.06 14.22 -1.61
C VAL A 98 -3.89 14.19 -0.07
N PRO A 99 -2.73 13.77 0.47
CA PRO A 99 -2.43 13.91 1.89
C PRO A 99 -2.18 15.38 2.30
N GLU A 100 -1.84 15.61 3.56
CA GLU A 100 -1.33 16.90 3.99
C GLU A 100 -0.04 17.27 3.24
N GLY A 101 0.22 18.58 3.10
CA GLY A 101 1.36 19.10 2.35
C GLY A 101 2.71 18.64 2.93
N ALA A 102 3.74 18.59 2.08
CA ALA A 102 5.08 18.07 2.38
C ALA A 102 5.17 16.54 2.63
N GLY A 103 4.05 15.83 2.75
CA GLY A 103 4.04 14.37 2.75
C GLY A 103 4.26 13.77 1.36
N GLY A 104 4.84 12.57 1.32
CA GLY A 104 5.14 11.85 0.09
C GLY A 104 6.64 11.69 -0.19
N PRO A 105 7.00 11.25 -1.40
CA PRO A 105 8.38 10.99 -1.76
C PRO A 105 9.22 12.26 -1.89
N ASN A 106 10.50 12.16 -1.54
CA ASN A 106 11.48 13.23 -1.73
C ASN A 106 12.50 12.81 -2.80
N TYR A 107 12.24 13.25 -4.03
CA TYR A 107 13.03 12.92 -5.21
C TYR A 107 13.83 14.14 -5.68
N PRO A 108 15.07 14.34 -5.20
CA PRO A 108 15.83 15.55 -5.52
C PRO A 108 16.26 15.62 -7.00
N ASN A 109 16.43 14.48 -7.67
CA ASN A 109 16.94 14.40 -9.04
C ASN A 109 16.40 13.15 -9.78
N MET A 110 15.17 12.73 -9.49
CA MET A 110 14.54 11.58 -10.15
C MET A 110 13.73 12.01 -11.37
#